data_AF-A0A832MU53-F1
#
_entry.id   AF-A0A832MU53-F1
#
_cell.length_a   1.000
_cell.length_b   1.000
_cell.length_c   1.000
_cell.angle_alpha   90.00
_cell.angle_beta   90.00
_cell.angle_gamma   90.00
#
_symmetry.space_group_name_H-M   'P 1'
#
loop_
_entity.id
_entity.type
_entity.pdbx_description
1 polymer ?
#
loop_
_entity_poly.entity_id
_entity_poly.type
_entity_poly.pdbx_seq_one_letter_code
_entity_poly.pdbx_strand_id
1 'polypeptide(L)' 'MRHLRSGRKLKRTASHRKALLESLATGLIMNKQVKTTLAKAKETRTFIEPLITKAKTGSIAARRLVSRFIKNKEAVKIL' A
#
# COMPACT_ATOMS: atom_id res chain seq x y z
N MET A 1 5.46 2.23 -28.80
CA MET A 1 5.66 1.84 -27.39
C MET A 1 4.96 2.84 -26.47
N ARG A 2 4.57 2.46 -25.24
CA ARG A 2 4.12 3.46 -24.24
C ARG A 2 5.34 4.00 -23.50
N HIS A 3 5.86 5.15 -23.94
CA HIS A 3 7.01 5.82 -23.33
C HIS A 3 6.68 6.35 -21.91
N LEU A 4 7.68 6.36 -21.02
CA LEU A 4 7.63 6.95 -19.66
C LEU A 4 6.49 6.45 -18.76
N ARG A 5 5.98 5.24 -18.99
CA ARG A 5 4.86 4.71 -18.21
C ARG A 5 5.32 4.17 -16.86
N SER A 6 5.00 4.90 -15.80
CA SER A 6 5.21 4.45 -14.42
C SER A 6 4.14 3.42 -13.98
N GLY A 7 4.58 2.45 -13.16
CA GLY A 7 3.74 1.42 -12.55
C GLY A 7 3.25 0.30 -13.47
N ARG A 8 2.82 -0.81 -12.87
CA ARG A 8 2.36 -2.03 -13.56
C ARG A 8 0.83 -2.15 -13.53
N LYS A 9 0.24 -2.71 -14.61
CA LYS A 9 -1.22 -2.97 -14.65
C LYS A 9 -1.66 -4.18 -13.82
N LEU A 10 -0.75 -5.11 -13.55
CA LEU A 10 -1.02 -6.37 -12.82
C LEU A 10 -2.20 -7.20 -13.38
N LYS A 11 -2.46 -7.08 -14.69
CA LYS A 11 -3.62 -7.68 -15.40
C LYS A 11 -4.96 -7.40 -14.71
N ARG A 12 -5.13 -6.21 -14.12
CA ARG A 12 -6.34 -5.82 -13.37
C ARG A 12 -6.83 -4.43 -13.80
N THR A 13 -8.14 -4.21 -13.62
CA THR A 13 -8.76 -2.88 -13.70
C THR A 13 -8.19 -1.96 -12.62
N ALA A 14 -8.40 -0.65 -12.75
CA ALA A 14 -7.89 0.33 -11.79
C ALA A 14 -8.44 0.11 -10.37
N SER A 15 -9.73 -0.17 -10.25
CA SER A 15 -10.41 -0.47 -8.97
C SER A 15 -9.83 -1.72 -8.30
N HIS A 16 -9.73 -2.83 -9.02
CA HIS A 16 -9.18 -4.07 -8.48
C HIS A 16 -7.69 -3.95 -8.15
N ARG A 17 -6.93 -3.15 -8.90
CA ARG A 17 -5.53 -2.90 -8.58
C ARG A 17 -5.38 -2.11 -7.28
N LYS A 18 -6.23 -1.10 -7.04
CA LYS A 18 -6.24 -0.35 -5.77
C LYS A 18 -6.56 -1.28 -4.59
N ALA A 19 -7.61 -2.09 -4.72
CA ALA A 19 -7.99 -3.06 -3.68
C ALA A 19 -6.89 -4.10 -3.40
N LEU A 20 -6.20 -4.59 -4.45
CA LEU A 20 -5.08 -5.51 -4.31
C LEU A 20 -3.92 -4.88 -3.52
N LEU A 21 -3.54 -3.65 -3.84
CA LEU A 21 -2.44 -2.95 -3.15
C LEU A 21 -2.80 -2.68 -1.69
N GLU A 22 -4.03 -2.27 -1.40
CA GLU A 22 -4.54 -2.07 -0.05
C GLU A 22 -4.51 -3.38 0.77
N SER A 23 -4.98 -4.49 0.18
CA SER A 23 -4.97 -5.82 0.82
C SER A 23 -3.55 -6.30 1.11
N LEU A 24 -2.63 -6.19 0.15
CA LEU A 24 -1.23 -6.60 0.31
C LEU A 24 -0.49 -5.74 1.34
N ALA A 25 -0.73 -4.42 1.33
CA ALA A 25 -0.16 -3.50 2.31
C ALA A 25 -0.65 -3.82 3.73
N THR A 26 -1.96 -4.06 3.89
CA THR A 26 -2.55 -4.45 5.18
C THR A 26 -1.95 -5.76 5.69
N GLY A 27 -1.88 -6.79 4.85
CA GLY A 27 -1.27 -8.07 5.21
C GLY A 27 0.21 -7.95 5.59
N LEU A 28 0.95 -7.07 4.92
CA LEU A 28 2.36 -6.81 5.22
C LEU A 28 2.56 -6.13 6.58
N ILE A 29 1.71 -5.17 6.93
CA ILE A 29 1.80 -4.48 8.21
C ILE A 29 1.48 -5.42 9.38
N MET A 30 0.42 -6.21 9.23
CA MET A 30 -0.05 -7.12 10.27
C MET A 30 0.94 -8.28 10.49
N ASN A 31 1.35 -8.95 9.40
CA ASN A 31 2.15 -10.17 9.50
C ASN A 31 3.67 -9.94 9.39
N LYS A 32 4.11 -8.70 9.21
CA LYS A 32 5.51 -8.27 8.97
C LYS A 32 6.19 -8.86 7.72
N GLN A 33 5.61 -9.90 7.11
CA GLN A 33 6.09 -10.55 5.90
C GLN A 33 4.91 -11.11 5.10
N VAL A 34 4.99 -11.07 3.76
CA VAL A 34 4.00 -11.68 2.86
C VAL A 34 4.71 -12.32 1.66
N LYS A 35 4.31 -13.54 1.30
CA LYS A 35 4.75 -14.20 0.06
C LYS A 35 3.88 -13.72 -1.11
N THR A 36 4.48 -13.06 -2.10
CA THR A 36 3.78 -12.55 -3.30
C THR A 36 4.64 -12.70 -4.56
N THR A 37 4.11 -12.35 -5.72
CA THR A 37 4.92 -12.32 -6.96
C THR A 37 5.79 -11.08 -7.03
N LEU A 38 6.95 -11.17 -7.69
CA LEU A 38 7.90 -10.05 -7.85
C LEU A 38 7.23 -8.76 -8.33
N ALA A 39 6.37 -8.85 -9.34
CA ALA A 39 5.67 -7.70 -9.90
C ALA A 39 4.73 -7.04 -8.88
N LYS A 40 4.01 -7.84 -8.06
CA LYS A 40 3.13 -7.31 -7.00
C LYS A 40 3.96 -6.67 -5.90
N ALA A 41 5.03 -7.33 -5.46
CA ALA A 41 5.92 -6.81 -4.42
C ALA A 41 6.51 -5.43 -4.75
N LYS A 42 7.00 -5.23 -5.99
CA LYS A 42 7.56 -3.93 -6.42
C LYS A 42 6.51 -2.80 -6.41
N GLU A 43 5.27 -3.09 -6.79
CA GLU A 43 4.18 -2.09 -6.73
C GLU A 43 3.73 -1.82 -5.29
N THR A 44 3.59 -2.88 -4.47
CA THR A 44 3.23 -2.73 -3.05
C THR A 44 4.28 -1.92 -2.29
N ARG A 45 5.58 -2.11 -2.58
CA ARG A 45 6.68 -1.31 -2.02
C ARG A 45 6.47 0.20 -2.28
N THR A 46 6.24 0.55 -3.54
CA THR A 46 6.03 1.95 -3.96
C THR A 46 4.78 2.56 -3.29
N PHE A 47 3.78 1.73 -3.00
CA PHE A 47 2.55 2.16 -2.32
C PHE A 47 2.72 2.32 -0.80
N ILE A 48 3.44 1.42 -0.12
CA ILE A 48 3.52 1.38 1.35
C ILE A 48 4.58 2.31 1.94
N GLU A 49 5.73 2.50 1.27
CA GLU A 49 6.85 3.31 1.81
C GLU A 49 6.44 4.76 2.15
N PRO A 50 5.68 5.49 1.29
CA PRO A 50 5.21 6.82 1.64
C PRO A 50 4.23 6.83 2.81
N LEU A 51 3.40 5.79 2.94
CA LEU A 51 2.43 5.67 4.03
C LEU A 51 3.14 5.49 5.38
N ILE A 52 4.17 4.64 5.44
CA ILE A 52 5.01 4.48 6.64
C ILE A 52 5.69 5.80 6.98
N THR A 53 6.24 6.50 5.98
CA THR A 53 6.93 7.79 6.19
C THR A 53 5.99 8.83 6.77
N LYS A 54 4.73 8.89 6.30
CA LYS A 54 3.72 9.79 6.85
C LYS A 54 3.27 9.36 8.25
N ALA A 55 3.07 8.06 8.50
CA ALA A 55 2.65 7.54 9.79
C ALA A 55 3.64 7.91 10.92
N LYS A 56 4.95 7.87 10.63
CA LYS A 56 6.01 8.25 11.58
C LYS A 56 5.86 9.65 12.18
N THR A 57 5.17 10.57 11.51
CA THR A 57 4.96 11.94 12.04
C THR A 57 4.02 12.00 13.25
N GLY A 58 3.22 10.96 13.52
CA GLY A 58 2.40 10.84 14.73
C GLY A 58 1.18 11.77 14.85
N SER A 59 1.00 12.73 13.93
CA SER A 59 -0.12 13.67 13.96
C SER A 59 -1.48 13.02 13.64
N ILE A 60 -2.56 13.61 14.15
CA ILE A 60 -3.94 13.19 13.82
C ILE A 60 -4.21 13.30 12.31
N ALA A 61 -3.69 14.35 11.67
CA ALA A 61 -3.80 14.55 10.24
C ALA A 61 -3.12 13.41 9.45
N ALA A 62 -1.92 13.00 9.88
CA ALA A 62 -1.21 11.87 9.26
C ALA A 62 -1.97 10.55 9.42
N ARG A 63 -2.48 10.25 10.63
CA ARG A 63 -3.33 9.06 10.84
C ARG A 63 -4.56 9.06 9.93
N ARG A 64 -5.27 10.20 9.83
CA ARG A 64 -6.43 10.34 8.92
C ARG A 64 -6.04 10.10 7.46
N LEU A 65 -4.87 10.58 7.04
CA LEU A 65 -4.37 10.36 5.68
C LEU A 65 -4.10 8.88 5.41
N VAL A 66 -3.41 8.19 6.33
CA VAL A 66 -3.12 6.76 6.20
C VAL A 66 -4.41 5.93 6.22
N SER A 67 -5.38 6.26 7.08
CA SER A 67 -6.69 5.58 7.15
C SER A 67 -7.53 5.70 5.88
N ARG A 68 -7.25 6.66 4.99
CA ARG A 68 -7.91 6.74 3.66
C ARG A 68 -7.44 5.63 2.71
N PHE A 69 -6.24 5.11 2.91
CA PHE A 69 -5.61 4.10 2.06
C PHE A 69 -5.64 2.71 2.68
N ILE A 70 -5.51 2.61 4.01
CA ILE A 70 -5.56 1.36 4.77
C ILE A 70 -6.79 1.42 5.66
N LYS A 71 -7.83 0.67 5.31
CA LYS A 71 -9.10 0.66 6.07
C LYS A 71 -9.02 -0.11 7.39
N ASN A 72 -8.07 -1.03 7.53
CA ASN A 72 -7.94 -1.80 8.75
C ASN A 72 -7.37 -0.93 9.89
N LYS A 73 -8.18 -0.73 10.94
CA LYS A 73 -7.82 0.09 12.11
C LYS A 73 -6.63 -0.47 12.89
N GLU A 74 -6.51 -1.79 12.99
CA GLU A 74 -5.40 -2.43 13.69
C GLU A 74 -4.08 -2.20 12.95
N ALA A 75 -4.10 -2.34 11.62
CA ALA A 75 -2.93 -2.06 10.80
C ALA A 75 -2.47 -0.59 10.93
N VAL A 76 -3.42 0.36 10.99
CA VAL A 76 -3.09 1.78 11.21
C VAL A 76 -2.54 2.04 12.62
N LYS A 77 -2.96 1.27 13.63
CA LYS A 77 -2.45 1.39 15.01
C LYS A 77 -1.01 0.88 15.14
N ILE A 78 -0.62 -0.09 14.32
CA ILE A 78 0.73 -0.66 14.29
C ILE A 78 1.75 0.31 13.65
N LEU A 79 1.28 1.18 12.75
CA LEU A 79 2.09 2.19 12.04
C LEU A 79 2.31 3.45 12.89
#